data_AF-A0A3P8VK19-F1
#
_entry.id   AF-A0A3P8VK19-F1
#
_cell.length_a   1.000
_cell.length_b   1.000
_cell.length_c   1.000
_cell.angle_alpha   90.00
_cell.angle_beta   90.00
_cell.angle_gamma   90.00
#
_symmetry.space_group_name_H-M   'P 1'
#
loop_
_entity.id
_entity.type
_entity.pdbx_description
1 polymer ?
#
loop_
_entity_poly.entity_id
_entity_poly.type
_entity_poly.pdbx_seq_one_letter_code
_entity_poly.pdbx_strand_id
1 'polypeptide(L)'
;MIFFFLKTQFHLRKIIKIICQLLSGGIKMVSIFFLLLSFFFSFFLARETHTCLGENSLLLSIHLSVVCFSFFIYLCFLLITHLHNIKIYIFFFLFLEYNIKSLKCSEKVLKMNSTFGAWLADASRMNDSRYWLADHFSGDLFVLTGIYRQIYRCNSFCLLYQGCGHVVYKGSFYFHNAGTNNLKKYTGRTHTLSMTNSKFNNLTYLFPNSKTYFKFAVDENGLWVIFASDIDDSVRVAKLSTDSFSVETVINTAYPSTKSGNAFIVDGIVYFTENTDTRITHAFDLKREIALDVGLNLRSNKDIMAMLSYYPNKRLLFMWENSHVKLCKVKLRAP
;
A
#
# COMPACT_ATOMS: atom_id res chain seq x y z
N MET A 1 -38.97 -9.88 -25.58
CA MET A 1 -38.41 -9.07 -26.67
C MET A 1 -37.98 -7.67 -26.22
N ILE A 2 -38.82 -6.88 -25.54
CA ILE A 2 -38.49 -5.50 -25.09
C ILE A 2 -37.38 -5.43 -24.01
N PHE A 3 -37.33 -6.41 -23.10
CA PHE A 3 -36.27 -6.48 -22.07
C PHE A 3 -34.86 -6.79 -22.62
N PHE A 4 -34.79 -7.46 -23.78
CA PHE A 4 -33.53 -7.77 -24.46
C PHE A 4 -33.02 -6.57 -25.28
N PHE A 5 -33.94 -5.74 -25.79
CA PHE A 5 -33.65 -4.49 -26.51
C PHE A 5 -33.06 -3.40 -25.59
N LEU A 6 -33.51 -3.34 -24.33
CA LEU A 6 -32.97 -2.39 -23.34
C LEU A 6 -31.57 -2.79 -22.84
N LYS A 7 -31.27 -4.10 -22.76
CA LYS A 7 -29.95 -4.60 -22.32
C LYS A 7 -28.88 -4.47 -23.40
N THR A 8 -29.26 -4.57 -24.67
CA THR A 8 -28.38 -4.30 -25.83
C THR A 8 -28.09 -2.81 -26.00
N GLN A 9 -29.07 -1.92 -25.77
CA GLN A 9 -28.87 -0.46 -25.71
C GLN A 9 -27.88 -0.03 -24.61
N PHE A 10 -27.88 -0.69 -23.45
CA PHE A 10 -26.97 -0.39 -22.34
C PHE A 10 -25.51 -0.78 -22.66
N HIS A 11 -25.29 -1.88 -23.39
CA HIS A 11 -23.98 -2.25 -23.91
C HIS A 11 -23.53 -1.32 -25.05
N LEU A 12 -24.45 -0.87 -25.91
CA LEU A 12 -24.16 0.09 -26.99
C LEU A 12 -23.59 1.40 -26.44
N ARG A 13 -24.20 1.96 -25.37
CA ARG A 13 -23.72 3.20 -24.75
C ARG A 13 -22.33 3.05 -24.12
N LYS A 14 -22.00 1.87 -23.56
CA LYS A 14 -20.65 1.58 -23.05
C LYS A 14 -19.62 1.42 -24.16
N ILE A 15 -19.99 0.73 -25.24
CA ILE A 15 -19.12 0.52 -26.41
C ILE A 15 -18.86 1.84 -27.13
N ILE A 16 -19.86 2.70 -27.31
CA ILE A 16 -19.70 4.04 -27.91
C ILE A 16 -18.79 4.92 -27.04
N LYS A 17 -18.91 4.84 -25.70
CA LYS A 17 -18.00 5.55 -24.78
C LYS A 17 -16.55 5.08 -24.91
N ILE A 18 -16.34 3.77 -25.06
CA ILE A 18 -15.01 3.17 -25.27
C ILE A 18 -14.45 3.58 -26.65
N ILE A 19 -15.28 3.56 -27.71
CA ILE A 19 -14.88 4.01 -29.05
C ILE A 19 -14.49 5.49 -29.05
N CYS A 20 -15.25 6.37 -28.39
CA CYS A 20 -14.90 7.78 -28.25
C CYS A 20 -13.60 7.99 -27.44
N GLN A 21 -13.35 7.20 -26.40
CA GLN A 21 -12.09 7.25 -25.65
C GLN A 21 -10.89 6.77 -26.49
N LEU A 22 -11.07 5.71 -27.28
CA LEU A 22 -10.05 5.18 -28.18
C LEU A 22 -9.73 6.15 -29.34
N LEU A 23 -10.74 6.86 -29.86
CA LEU A 23 -10.59 7.92 -30.88
C LEU A 23 -9.84 9.14 -30.33
N SER A 24 -10.00 9.47 -29.04
CA SER A 24 -9.28 10.60 -28.40
C SER A 24 -7.81 10.29 -28.05
N GLY A 25 -7.42 9.01 -28.04
CA GLY A 25 -6.11 8.55 -27.55
C GLY A 25 -5.08 8.19 -28.63
N GLY A 26 -5.31 8.53 -29.90
CA GLY A 26 -4.33 8.29 -30.98
C GLY A 26 -4.04 6.82 -31.26
N ILE A 27 -4.97 5.91 -30.94
CA ILE A 27 -4.82 4.48 -31.26
C ILE A 27 -5.04 4.27 -32.76
N LYS A 28 -4.02 3.69 -33.41
CA LYS A 28 -3.93 3.53 -34.86
C LYS A 28 -5.16 2.82 -35.45
N MET A 29 -5.65 3.34 -36.58
CA MET A 29 -6.74 2.89 -37.46
C MET A 29 -6.94 1.36 -37.58
N VAL A 30 -5.88 0.58 -37.39
CA VAL A 30 -5.90 -0.89 -37.48
C VAL A 30 -6.86 -1.52 -36.47
N SER A 31 -6.89 -1.07 -35.21
CA SER A 31 -7.80 -1.65 -34.20
C SER A 31 -9.28 -1.35 -34.47
N ILE A 32 -9.57 -0.17 -35.02
CA ILE A 32 -10.93 0.23 -35.43
C ILE A 32 -11.36 -0.54 -36.68
N PHE A 33 -10.45 -0.76 -37.63
CA PHE A 33 -10.69 -1.55 -38.82
C PHE A 33 -11.05 -3.01 -38.48
N PHE A 34 -10.32 -3.66 -37.57
CA PHE A 34 -10.63 -5.04 -37.15
C PHE A 34 -11.95 -5.14 -36.37
N LEU A 35 -12.29 -4.17 -35.53
CA LEU A 35 -13.59 -4.12 -34.84
C LEU A 35 -14.74 -3.95 -35.84
N LEU A 36 -14.61 -3.03 -36.80
CA LEU A 36 -15.61 -2.83 -37.86
C LEU A 36 -15.73 -4.07 -38.75
N LEU A 37 -14.61 -4.68 -39.15
CA LEU A 37 -14.62 -5.89 -39.98
C LEU A 37 -15.28 -7.07 -39.27
N SER A 38 -15.03 -7.24 -37.96
CA SER A 38 -15.71 -8.26 -37.14
C SER A 38 -17.21 -8.03 -37.05
N PHE A 39 -17.66 -6.77 -36.96
CA PHE A 39 -19.07 -6.42 -36.91
C PHE A 39 -19.77 -6.71 -38.25
N PHE A 40 -19.14 -6.35 -39.37
CA PHE A 40 -19.65 -6.64 -40.72
C PHE A 40 -19.68 -8.14 -41.03
N PHE A 41 -18.66 -8.90 -40.63
CA PHE A 41 -18.61 -10.35 -40.86
C PHE A 41 -19.67 -11.09 -40.04
N SER A 42 -19.95 -10.65 -38.82
CA SER A 42 -21.03 -11.17 -37.97
C SER A 42 -22.41 -10.93 -38.59
N PHE A 43 -22.61 -9.75 -39.17
CA PHE A 43 -23.87 -9.37 -39.82
C PHE A 43 -24.09 -10.13 -41.14
N PHE A 44 -23.01 -10.38 -41.90
CA PHE A 44 -23.04 -11.15 -43.14
C PHE A 44 -23.35 -12.63 -42.88
N LEU A 45 -22.67 -13.26 -41.92
CA LEU A 45 -22.92 -14.66 -41.53
C LEU A 45 -24.34 -14.85 -40.98
N ALA A 46 -24.84 -13.92 -40.15
CA ALA A 46 -26.20 -14.00 -39.64
C ALA A 46 -27.27 -13.88 -40.75
N ARG A 47 -26.96 -13.17 -41.84
CA ARG A 47 -27.86 -13.02 -42.99
C ARG A 47 -27.88 -14.28 -43.86
N GLU A 48 -26.73 -14.91 -44.11
CA GLU A 48 -26.66 -16.14 -44.90
C GLU A 48 -27.22 -17.37 -44.16
N THR A 49 -27.01 -17.47 -42.84
CA THR A 49 -27.59 -18.58 -42.05
C THR A 49 -29.11 -18.49 -41.98
N HIS A 50 -29.68 -17.27 -42.03
CA HIS A 50 -31.13 -17.07 -42.10
C HIS A 50 -31.73 -17.46 -43.46
N THR A 51 -30.98 -17.30 -44.56
CA THR A 51 -31.44 -17.68 -45.90
C THR A 51 -31.36 -19.18 -46.18
N CYS A 52 -30.46 -19.91 -45.51
CA CYS A 52 -30.27 -21.34 -45.77
C CYS A 52 -31.14 -22.29 -44.93
N LEU A 53 -31.63 -21.86 -43.76
CA LEU A 53 -32.19 -22.79 -42.76
C LEU A 53 -33.71 -22.67 -42.50
N GLY A 54 -34.40 -21.71 -43.14
CA GLY A 54 -35.84 -21.51 -42.99
C GLY A 54 -36.26 -21.08 -41.57
N GLU A 55 -37.48 -20.53 -41.43
CA GLU A 55 -37.94 -19.81 -40.22
C GLU A 55 -37.97 -20.64 -38.91
N ASN A 56 -37.82 -21.96 -38.95
CA ASN A 56 -37.97 -22.83 -37.78
C ASN A 56 -36.69 -23.26 -37.07
N SER A 57 -35.53 -22.65 -37.35
CA SER A 57 -34.28 -22.99 -36.63
C SER A 57 -33.47 -21.76 -36.19
N LEU A 58 -34.18 -20.71 -35.76
CA LEU A 58 -33.59 -19.48 -35.22
C LEU A 58 -32.54 -19.77 -34.12
N LEU A 59 -32.80 -20.73 -33.23
CA LEU A 59 -31.90 -21.08 -32.13
C LEU A 59 -30.60 -21.71 -32.62
N LEU A 60 -30.65 -22.55 -33.65
CA LEU A 60 -29.48 -23.22 -34.23
C LEU A 60 -28.62 -22.23 -35.03
N SER A 61 -29.25 -21.32 -35.76
CA SER A 61 -28.59 -20.21 -36.47
C SER A 61 -27.88 -19.23 -35.50
N ILE A 62 -28.53 -18.91 -34.38
CA ILE A 62 -27.93 -18.10 -33.31
C ILE A 62 -26.75 -18.86 -32.67
N HIS A 63 -26.89 -20.17 -32.43
CA HIS A 63 -25.82 -20.94 -31.82
C HIS A 63 -24.59 -21.08 -32.72
N LEU A 64 -24.78 -21.33 -34.03
CA LEU A 64 -23.68 -21.39 -34.99
C LEU A 64 -22.99 -20.03 -35.16
N SER A 65 -23.75 -18.92 -35.21
CA SER A 65 -23.16 -17.58 -35.32
C SER A 65 -22.36 -17.18 -34.08
N VAL A 66 -22.80 -17.54 -32.87
CA VAL A 66 -22.05 -17.31 -31.63
C VAL A 66 -20.77 -18.17 -31.59
N VAL A 67 -20.82 -19.42 -32.05
CA VAL A 67 -19.65 -20.30 -32.11
C VAL A 67 -18.64 -19.79 -33.13
N CYS A 68 -19.08 -19.39 -34.34
CA CYS A 68 -18.20 -18.78 -35.35
C CYS A 68 -17.60 -17.46 -34.88
N PHE A 69 -18.37 -16.60 -34.19
CA PHE A 69 -17.86 -15.36 -33.62
C PHE A 69 -16.81 -15.61 -32.53
N SER A 70 -17.04 -16.60 -31.67
CA SER A 70 -16.09 -17.01 -30.63
C SER A 70 -14.80 -17.58 -31.22
N PHE A 71 -14.92 -18.39 -32.28
CA PHE A 71 -13.77 -18.96 -32.99
C PHE A 71 -12.98 -17.89 -33.76
N PHE A 72 -13.67 -16.91 -34.36
CA PHE A 72 -13.02 -15.79 -35.04
C PHE A 72 -12.31 -14.84 -34.07
N ILE A 73 -12.90 -14.56 -32.91
CA ILE A 73 -12.22 -13.84 -31.82
C ILE A 73 -10.98 -14.60 -31.37
N TYR A 74 -11.09 -15.92 -31.20
CA TYR A 74 -9.96 -16.77 -30.82
C TYR A 74 -8.85 -16.75 -31.87
N LEU A 75 -9.18 -16.83 -33.16
CA LEU A 75 -8.21 -16.75 -34.25
C LEU A 75 -7.58 -15.35 -34.35
N CYS A 76 -8.35 -14.28 -34.15
CA CYS A 76 -7.82 -12.92 -34.09
C CYS A 76 -6.90 -12.74 -32.88
N PHE A 77 -7.23 -13.33 -31.74
CA PHE A 77 -6.38 -13.35 -30.56
C PHE A 77 -5.07 -14.11 -30.81
N LEU A 78 -5.15 -15.27 -31.49
CA LEU A 78 -3.98 -16.04 -31.95
C LEU A 78 -3.14 -15.29 -32.99
N LEU A 79 -3.77 -14.54 -33.90
CA LEU A 79 -3.04 -13.73 -34.88
C LEU A 79 -2.37 -12.53 -34.21
N ILE A 80 -3.04 -11.88 -33.25
CA ILE A 80 -2.47 -10.78 -32.45
C ILE A 80 -1.32 -11.31 -31.59
N THR A 81 -1.43 -12.50 -31.00
CA THR A 81 -0.33 -13.12 -30.23
C THR A 81 0.84 -13.56 -31.10
N HIS A 82 0.59 -13.91 -32.37
CA HIS A 82 1.64 -14.31 -33.32
C HIS A 82 2.31 -13.10 -34.04
N LEU A 83 1.57 -12.00 -34.25
CA LEU A 83 2.06 -10.75 -34.87
C LEU A 83 2.72 -9.80 -33.87
N HIS A 84 2.25 -9.78 -32.62
CA HIS A 84 2.86 -9.03 -31.54
C HIS A 84 3.56 -9.98 -30.57
N ASN A 85 4.77 -10.38 -30.98
CA ASN A 85 5.82 -10.97 -30.16
C ASN A 85 5.61 -10.74 -28.66
N ILE A 86 5.69 -11.83 -27.88
CA ILE A 86 5.81 -12.05 -26.42
C ILE A 86 6.21 -10.83 -25.54
N LYS A 87 6.89 -9.83 -26.08
CA LYS A 87 7.24 -8.55 -25.46
C LYS A 87 6.06 -7.72 -24.95
N ILE A 88 4.85 -7.74 -25.55
CA ILE A 88 3.73 -6.92 -25.03
C ILE A 88 3.14 -7.48 -23.74
N TYR A 89 3.04 -8.80 -23.62
CA TYR A 89 2.61 -9.44 -22.37
C TYR A 89 3.62 -9.18 -21.25
N ILE A 90 4.92 -9.22 -21.56
CA ILE A 90 5.97 -8.85 -20.61
C ILE A 90 5.88 -7.35 -20.25
N PHE A 91 5.62 -6.45 -21.20
CA PHE A 91 5.54 -5.01 -20.95
C PHE A 91 4.30 -4.60 -20.15
N PHE A 92 3.17 -5.31 -20.28
CA PHE A 92 1.96 -5.06 -19.50
C PHE A 92 1.99 -5.71 -18.10
N PHE A 93 2.76 -6.79 -17.92
CA PHE A 93 2.96 -7.44 -16.61
C PHE A 93 4.08 -6.79 -15.76
N LEU A 94 4.99 -6.00 -16.36
CA LEU A 94 6.20 -5.52 -15.69
C LEU A 94 6.06 -4.32 -14.74
N PHE A 95 4.86 -3.80 -14.47
CA PHE A 95 4.74 -2.53 -13.72
C PHE A 95 3.89 -2.54 -12.45
N LEU A 96 3.50 -3.70 -11.91
CA LEU A 96 2.75 -3.79 -10.65
C LEU A 96 3.42 -4.71 -9.62
N GLU A 97 4.75 -4.79 -9.64
CA GLU A 97 5.49 -5.57 -8.65
C GLU A 97 5.89 -4.71 -7.46
N TYR A 98 5.58 -5.18 -6.25
CA TYR A 98 6.12 -4.64 -5.00
C TYR A 98 7.56 -5.13 -4.77
N ASN A 99 8.39 -4.31 -4.10
CA ASN A 99 9.84 -4.51 -4.08
C ASN A 99 10.31 -5.61 -3.13
N ILE A 100 9.52 -6.00 -2.13
CA ILE A 100 9.93 -7.02 -1.16
C ILE A 100 9.84 -8.43 -1.79
N LYS A 101 10.95 -9.17 -1.76
CA LYS A 101 10.99 -10.58 -2.19
C LYS A 101 10.65 -11.54 -1.05
N SER A 102 11.23 -11.32 0.13
CA SER A 102 10.97 -12.16 1.30
C SER A 102 11.40 -11.50 2.61
N LEU A 103 10.82 -11.97 3.71
CA LEU A 103 11.15 -11.60 5.07
C LEU A 103 11.76 -12.81 5.79
N LYS A 104 12.89 -12.61 6.47
CA LYS A 104 13.55 -13.66 7.28
C LYS A 104 13.75 -13.18 8.71
N CYS A 105 12.92 -13.65 9.62
CA CYS A 105 12.97 -13.28 11.03
C CYS A 105 14.00 -14.10 11.80
N SER A 106 14.71 -13.44 12.71
CA SER A 106 15.68 -14.07 13.61
C SER A 106 14.98 -14.77 14.77
N GLU A 107 15.56 -15.88 15.21
CA GLU A 107 15.18 -16.56 16.46
C GLU A 107 15.66 -15.81 17.70
N LYS A 108 16.60 -14.86 17.55
CA LYS A 108 17.05 -14.04 18.67
C LYS A 108 15.95 -13.07 19.06
N VAL A 109 15.50 -13.20 20.29
CA VAL A 109 14.43 -12.39 20.86
C VAL A 109 14.95 -11.69 22.12
N LEU A 110 14.73 -10.38 22.21
CA LEU A 110 14.99 -9.63 23.43
C LEU A 110 13.68 -9.47 24.21
N LYS A 111 13.62 -10.02 25.42
CA LYS A 111 12.46 -9.91 26.30
C LYS A 111 12.46 -8.54 26.99
N MET A 112 11.28 -7.93 27.03
CA MET A 112 10.98 -6.63 27.64
C MET A 112 9.99 -6.81 28.78
N ASN A 113 9.83 -5.77 29.60
CA ASN A 113 8.89 -5.79 30.73
C ASN A 113 7.45 -5.53 30.27
N SER A 114 7.27 -4.56 29.37
CA SER A 114 5.94 -4.13 28.93
C SER A 114 5.48 -4.83 27.67
N THR A 115 4.18 -5.09 27.59
CA THR A 115 3.53 -5.64 26.38
C THR A 115 3.67 -4.72 25.18
N PHE A 116 3.62 -3.41 25.42
CA PHE A 116 3.74 -2.36 24.42
C PHE A 116 5.08 -1.63 24.59
N GLY A 117 5.61 -1.13 23.48
CA GLY A 117 6.76 -0.26 23.47
C GLY A 117 7.36 -0.14 22.07
N ALA A 118 8.41 0.67 21.98
CA ALA A 118 9.24 0.80 20.79
C ALA A 118 10.72 0.69 21.15
N TRP A 119 11.41 -0.24 20.49
CA TRP A 119 12.85 -0.40 20.57
C TRP A 119 13.50 0.17 19.32
N LEU A 120 14.23 1.26 19.48
CA LEU A 120 14.64 2.10 18.37
C LEU A 120 16.16 2.15 18.27
N ALA A 121 16.67 2.22 17.05
CA ALA A 121 18.02 2.64 16.74
C ALA A 121 17.96 3.92 15.90
N ASP A 122 19.07 4.61 15.69
CA ASP A 122 19.09 5.70 14.71
C ASP A 122 19.08 5.12 13.30
N ALA A 123 17.97 5.30 12.59
CA ALA A 123 17.78 4.78 11.24
C ALA A 123 18.79 5.33 10.21
N SER A 124 19.44 6.46 10.51
CA SER A 124 20.48 7.06 9.66
C SER A 124 21.88 6.46 9.85
N ARG A 125 22.12 5.66 10.90
CA ARG A 125 23.46 5.19 11.28
C ARG A 125 23.61 3.68 11.11
N MET A 126 24.67 3.25 10.44
CA MET A 126 24.99 1.83 10.25
C MET A 126 25.50 1.16 11.54
N ASN A 127 26.47 1.80 12.21
CA ASN A 127 27.20 1.22 13.35
C ASN A 127 26.96 1.97 14.66
N ASP A 128 25.74 2.43 14.92
CA ASP A 128 25.37 2.98 16.23
C ASP A 128 25.01 1.83 17.19
N SER A 129 25.67 1.81 18.35
CA SER A 129 25.42 0.86 19.45
C SER A 129 24.38 1.39 20.45
N ARG A 130 23.91 2.63 20.27
CA ARG A 130 22.88 3.24 21.11
C ARG A 130 21.50 2.79 20.64
N TYR A 131 20.64 2.54 21.62
CA TYR A 131 19.24 2.22 21.41
C TYR A 131 18.39 3.18 22.23
N TRP A 132 17.17 3.43 21.77
CA TRP A 132 16.20 4.25 22.49
C TRP A 132 15.01 3.35 22.83
N LEU A 133 14.48 3.51 24.03
CA LEU A 133 13.35 2.74 24.51
C LEU A 133 12.21 3.72 24.84
N ALA A 134 11.12 3.58 24.10
CA ALA A 134 9.82 4.10 24.52
C ALA A 134 9.07 2.93 25.13
N ASP A 135 8.99 2.90 26.46
CA ASP A 135 8.30 1.82 27.19
C ASP A 135 6.81 2.11 27.24
N HIS A 136 5.97 1.09 27.08
CA HIS A 136 4.51 1.24 27.01
C HIS A 136 4.01 2.05 25.77
N PHE A 137 2.69 2.23 25.63
CA PHE A 137 2.07 3.01 24.54
C PHE A 137 1.92 4.50 24.87
N SER A 138 2.38 4.93 26.04
CA SER A 138 2.36 6.33 26.47
C SER A 138 3.36 6.51 27.59
N GLY A 139 4.13 7.59 27.58
CA GLY A 139 5.10 7.87 28.63
C GLY A 139 6.11 8.95 28.25
N ASP A 140 7.20 8.98 29.02
CA ASP A 140 8.39 9.78 28.77
C ASP A 140 9.46 8.95 28.04
N LEU A 141 10.24 9.57 27.16
CA LEU A 141 11.28 8.89 26.38
C LEU A 141 12.49 8.49 27.23
N PHE A 142 12.97 7.25 27.08
CA PHE A 142 14.23 6.78 27.64
C PHE A 142 15.29 6.54 26.55
N VAL A 143 16.54 6.96 26.81
CA VAL A 143 17.67 6.67 25.93
C VAL A 143 18.59 5.66 26.61
N LEU A 144 18.90 4.57 25.90
CA LEU A 144 19.76 3.50 26.37
C LEU A 144 21.09 3.56 25.60
N THR A 145 22.13 4.09 26.24
CA THR A 145 23.47 4.12 25.65
C THR A 145 24.33 3.05 26.33
N GLY A 146 24.49 1.89 25.69
CA GLY A 146 25.27 0.78 26.26
C GLY A 146 24.68 0.29 27.58
N ILE A 147 25.51 0.25 28.63
CA ILE A 147 25.14 -0.19 30.00
C ILE A 147 24.44 0.93 30.80
N TYR A 148 24.51 2.18 30.33
CA TYR A 148 23.97 3.33 31.06
C TYR A 148 22.56 3.70 30.58
N ARG A 149 21.60 3.63 31.52
CA ARG A 149 20.27 4.24 31.37
C ARG A 149 20.42 5.75 31.59
N GLN A 150 20.50 6.53 30.51
CA GLN A 150 20.47 7.98 30.62
C GLN A 150 19.03 8.46 30.43
N ILE A 151 18.40 8.84 31.54
CA ILE A 151 17.05 9.39 31.52
C ILE A 151 17.14 10.84 31.04
N TYR A 152 16.63 11.13 29.85
CA TYR A 152 16.39 12.50 29.43
C TYR A 152 15.09 12.97 30.09
N ARG A 153 15.18 13.38 31.36
CA ARG A 153 14.11 14.12 32.02
C ARG A 153 14.06 15.52 31.42
N CYS A 154 13.21 15.69 30.41
CA CYS A 154 12.66 17.02 30.17
C CYS A 154 11.77 17.35 31.38
N ASN A 155 11.68 18.62 31.79
CA ASN A 155 10.79 19.01 32.89
C ASN A 155 9.34 18.62 32.55
N SER A 156 8.93 17.47 33.07
CA SER A 156 7.62 16.81 33.29
C SER A 156 6.47 16.93 32.28
N PHE A 157 6.44 17.89 31.36
CA PHE A 157 5.27 18.18 30.53
C PHE A 157 5.55 18.21 29.02
N CYS A 158 6.81 18.31 28.60
CA CYS A 158 7.13 18.61 27.20
C CYS A 158 7.19 17.39 26.25
N LEU A 159 7.30 16.15 26.73
CA LEU A 159 7.63 14.97 25.91
C LEU A 159 6.68 13.76 26.07
N LEU A 160 5.43 13.99 26.47
CA LEU A 160 4.44 12.90 26.54
C LEU A 160 4.16 12.37 25.13
N TYR A 161 4.69 11.17 24.83
CA TYR A 161 4.39 10.48 23.58
C TYR A 161 3.15 9.60 23.73
N GLN A 162 2.53 9.30 22.59
CA GLN A 162 1.45 8.32 22.50
C GLN A 162 1.64 7.37 21.31
N GLY A 163 1.20 6.13 21.50
CA GLY A 163 1.38 5.03 20.56
C GLY A 163 2.78 4.43 20.61
N CYS A 164 3.11 3.68 19.56
CA CYS A 164 4.40 3.01 19.38
C CYS A 164 5.04 3.34 18.01
N GLY A 165 4.55 4.40 17.36
CA GLY A 165 4.90 4.78 15.99
C GLY A 165 6.09 5.74 15.88
N HIS A 166 7.06 5.67 16.80
CA HIS A 166 8.18 6.61 16.86
C HIS A 166 9.37 6.17 15.99
N VAL A 167 10.24 7.12 15.63
CA VAL A 167 11.53 6.83 14.99
C VAL A 167 12.64 7.71 15.56
N VAL A 168 13.87 7.19 15.54
CA VAL A 168 15.07 8.01 15.70
C VAL A 168 15.74 8.12 14.34
N TYR A 169 15.97 9.34 13.89
CA TYR A 169 16.57 9.60 12.58
C TYR A 169 17.45 10.85 12.64
N LYS A 170 18.67 10.75 12.10
CA LYS A 170 19.68 11.83 12.12
C LYS A 170 19.85 12.42 13.54
N GLY A 171 19.95 11.56 14.55
CA GLY A 171 20.10 11.95 15.95
C GLY A 171 18.89 12.65 16.59
N SER A 172 17.74 12.69 15.92
CA SER A 172 16.51 13.30 16.44
C SER A 172 15.45 12.24 16.73
N PHE A 173 14.69 12.40 17.82
CA PHE A 173 13.54 11.55 18.14
C PHE A 173 12.25 12.19 17.62
N TYR A 174 11.50 11.45 16.82
CA TYR A 174 10.25 11.88 16.19
C TYR A 174 9.07 11.11 16.79
N PHE A 175 8.07 11.83 17.30
CA PHE A 175 6.96 11.23 18.03
C PHE A 175 5.67 12.05 17.96
N HIS A 176 4.55 11.40 18.28
CA HIS A 176 3.24 12.02 18.43
C HIS A 176 3.10 12.60 19.84
N ASN A 177 2.73 13.88 19.94
CA ASN A 177 2.42 14.52 21.22
C ASN A 177 1.02 14.12 21.69
N ALA A 178 0.97 13.38 22.80
CA ALA A 178 -0.25 12.77 23.33
C ALA A 178 -1.44 13.74 23.41
N GLY A 179 -2.62 13.28 23.01
CA GLY A 179 -3.87 14.05 23.09
C GLY A 179 -3.99 15.24 22.13
N THR A 180 -3.01 15.47 21.26
CA THR A 180 -3.03 16.58 20.28
C THR A 180 -2.77 16.07 18.87
N ASN A 181 -3.12 16.83 17.84
CA ASN A 181 -2.73 16.54 16.46
C ASN A 181 -1.28 16.97 16.13
N ASN A 182 -0.44 17.15 17.15
CA ASN A 182 0.91 17.65 16.99
C ASN A 182 1.93 16.53 16.96
N LEU A 183 2.83 16.62 16.00
CA LEU A 183 4.05 15.85 15.88
C LEU A 183 5.21 16.64 16.48
N LYS A 184 6.16 15.95 17.12
CA LYS A 184 7.33 16.56 17.73
C LYS A 184 8.62 15.92 17.22
N LYS A 185 9.64 16.76 17.04
CA LYS A 185 11.03 16.39 16.78
C LYS A 185 11.88 16.90 17.94
N TYR A 186 12.63 16.01 18.59
CA TYR A 186 13.49 16.34 19.73
C TYR A 186 14.96 16.04 19.42
N THR A 187 15.81 17.06 19.51
CA THR A 187 17.28 16.98 19.34
C THR A 187 18.01 17.79 20.41
N GLY A 188 17.46 17.84 21.62
CA GLY A 188 17.84 18.77 22.70
C GLY A 188 17.01 20.06 22.71
N ARG A 189 16.44 20.44 21.56
CA ARG A 189 15.32 21.38 21.44
C ARG A 189 14.13 20.67 20.81
N THR A 190 12.92 21.10 21.18
CA THR A 190 11.67 20.54 20.67
C THR A 190 11.11 21.41 19.56
N HIS A 191 10.90 20.81 18.39
CA HIS A 191 10.15 21.40 17.29
C HIS A 191 8.78 20.73 17.20
N THR A 192 7.75 21.47 16.79
CA THR A 192 6.37 21.00 16.72
C THR A 192 5.79 21.26 15.35
N LEU A 193 5.07 20.28 14.82
CA LEU A 193 4.37 20.31 13.54
C LEU A 193 2.92 19.87 13.76
N SER A 194 1.94 20.68 13.38
CA SER A 194 0.53 20.32 13.50
C SER A 194 0.03 19.61 12.25
N MET A 195 -0.69 18.51 12.43
CA MET A 195 -1.29 17.72 11.35
C MET A 195 -2.78 18.01 11.28
N THR A 196 -3.20 18.85 10.33
CA THR A 196 -4.62 19.12 10.09
C THR A 196 -5.32 17.89 9.51
N ASN A 197 -6.63 17.78 9.74
CA ASN A 197 -7.48 16.71 9.22
C ASN A 197 -6.97 15.30 9.54
N SER A 198 -6.60 15.08 10.80
CA SER A 198 -6.00 13.84 11.28
C SER A 198 -6.64 13.39 12.58
N LYS A 199 -6.77 12.08 12.78
CA LYS A 199 -7.22 11.50 14.04
C LYS A 199 -6.10 11.55 15.07
N PHE A 200 -6.43 11.96 16.29
CA PHE A 200 -5.44 12.07 17.37
C PHE A 200 -5.98 11.77 18.78
N ASN A 201 -7.29 11.54 18.94
CA ASN A 201 -7.94 11.31 20.22
C ASN A 201 -9.16 10.36 20.10
N ASN A 202 -9.97 10.26 21.17
CA ASN A 202 -11.22 9.49 21.21
C ASN A 202 -11.09 7.99 20.86
N LEU A 203 -9.91 7.40 21.09
CA LEU A 203 -9.60 6.00 20.75
C LEU A 203 -9.75 5.67 19.25
N THR A 204 -9.81 6.69 18.38
CA THR A 204 -9.93 6.56 16.92
C THR A 204 -8.56 6.31 16.26
N TYR A 205 -7.88 5.26 16.68
CA TYR A 205 -6.51 4.99 16.27
C TYR A 205 -6.38 4.73 14.76
N LEU A 206 -5.23 5.12 14.19
CA LEU A 206 -4.78 4.59 12.89
C LEU A 206 -4.57 3.08 13.01
N PHE A 207 -3.87 2.64 14.06
CA PHE A 207 -3.59 1.24 14.35
C PHE A 207 -4.08 0.88 15.76
N PRO A 208 -5.28 0.30 15.90
CA PRO A 208 -5.85 -0.08 17.19
C PRO A 208 -4.96 -1.04 17.99
N ASN A 209 -4.34 -2.01 17.32
CA ASN A 209 -3.48 -3.03 17.95
C ASN A 209 -2.31 -2.44 18.73
N SER A 210 -1.82 -1.26 18.34
CA SER A 210 -0.69 -0.56 18.96
C SER A 210 -1.08 0.75 19.63
N LYS A 211 -2.37 1.10 19.67
CA LYS A 211 -2.88 2.41 20.15
C LYS A 211 -2.17 3.60 19.50
N THR A 212 -1.84 3.48 18.21
CA THR A 212 -1.04 4.47 17.47
C THR A 212 -1.94 5.33 16.58
N TYR A 213 -1.82 6.66 16.69
CA TYR A 213 -2.48 7.63 15.80
C TYR A 213 -1.59 8.03 14.62
N PHE A 214 -0.33 8.32 14.91
CA PHE A 214 0.66 8.70 13.92
C PHE A 214 1.83 7.73 13.96
N LYS A 215 2.22 7.24 12.79
CA LYS A 215 3.36 6.36 12.63
C LYS A 215 4.41 7.01 11.75
N PHE A 216 5.53 7.37 12.36
CA PHE A 216 6.72 7.76 11.60
C PHE A 216 7.35 6.54 10.92
N ALA A 217 7.92 6.78 9.75
CA ALA A 217 8.69 5.81 9.01
C ALA A 217 9.85 6.50 8.31
N VAL A 218 10.95 5.77 8.14
CA VAL A 218 12.12 6.19 7.37
C VAL A 218 12.44 5.10 6.39
N ASP A 219 12.68 5.48 5.14
CA ASP A 219 13.11 4.59 4.08
C ASP A 219 14.25 5.24 3.28
N GLU A 220 14.56 4.67 2.12
CA GLU A 220 15.54 5.18 1.17
C GLU A 220 15.17 6.55 0.58
N ASN A 221 13.88 6.94 0.61
CA ASN A 221 13.34 8.15 -0.03
C ASN A 221 13.09 9.31 0.95
N GLY A 222 13.16 9.07 2.26
CA GLY A 222 13.15 10.11 3.28
C GLY A 222 12.40 9.77 4.56
N LEU A 223 11.90 10.82 5.21
CA LEU A 223 11.11 10.76 6.43
C LEU A 223 9.62 10.90 6.09
N TRP A 224 8.81 10.03 6.65
CA TRP A 224 7.38 9.96 6.41
C TRP A 224 6.60 9.90 7.72
N VAL A 225 5.34 10.29 7.67
CA VAL A 225 4.36 9.99 8.72
C VAL A 225 3.07 9.45 8.11
N ILE A 226 2.62 8.31 8.63
CA ILE A 226 1.36 7.65 8.27
C ILE A 226 0.34 8.05 9.34
N PHE A 227 -0.86 8.46 8.92
CA PHE A 227 -1.94 8.87 9.81
C PHE A 227 -3.30 8.56 9.18
N ALA A 228 -4.34 8.52 10.01
CA ALA A 228 -5.71 8.37 9.53
C ALA A 228 -6.39 9.75 9.45
N SER A 229 -7.12 9.96 8.37
CA SER A 229 -8.05 11.08 8.20
C SER A 229 -9.15 11.08 9.24
N ASP A 230 -9.52 12.25 9.76
CA ASP A 230 -10.72 12.46 10.58
C ASP A 230 -11.98 12.77 9.74
N ILE A 231 -11.85 12.87 8.41
CA ILE A 231 -12.95 13.20 7.48
C ILE A 231 -13.60 11.92 6.92
N ASP A 232 -12.77 10.98 6.45
CA ASP A 232 -13.18 9.84 5.61
C ASP A 232 -12.50 8.53 6.03
N ASP A 233 -11.80 8.50 7.18
CA ASP A 233 -11.12 7.33 7.75
C ASP A 233 -10.06 6.67 6.84
N SER A 234 -9.70 7.32 5.74
CA SER A 234 -8.65 6.87 4.83
C SER A 234 -7.27 7.11 5.44
N VAL A 235 -6.33 6.20 5.14
CA VAL A 235 -4.93 6.35 5.50
C VAL A 235 -4.29 7.38 4.58
N ARG A 236 -3.54 8.31 5.18
CA ARG A 236 -2.71 9.30 4.49
C ARG A 236 -1.26 9.11 4.87
N VAL A 237 -0.38 9.42 3.93
CA VAL A 237 1.07 9.38 4.14
C VAL A 237 1.64 10.75 3.77
N ALA A 238 2.23 11.44 4.74
CA ALA A 238 2.90 12.71 4.51
C ALA A 238 4.41 12.54 4.45
N LYS A 239 5.05 13.16 3.45
CA LYS A 239 6.50 13.32 3.39
C LYS A 239 6.91 14.53 4.21
N LEU A 240 7.94 14.40 5.02
CA LEU A 240 8.41 15.45 5.91
C LEU A 240 9.84 15.88 5.56
N SER A 241 10.07 17.19 5.54
CA SER A 241 11.43 17.74 5.46
C SER A 241 12.14 17.51 6.79
N THR A 242 13.35 16.94 6.74
CA THR A 242 14.12 16.68 7.95
C THR A 242 14.66 17.94 8.59
N ASP A 243 14.85 18.98 7.79
CA ASP A 243 15.60 20.17 8.16
C ASP A 243 14.66 21.20 8.80
N SER A 244 13.56 21.54 8.12
CA SER A 244 12.53 22.45 8.64
C SER A 244 11.49 21.78 9.54
N PHE A 245 11.39 20.45 9.52
CA PHE A 245 10.30 19.70 10.16
C PHE A 245 8.90 20.18 9.72
N SER A 246 8.71 20.31 8.41
CA SER A 246 7.44 20.68 7.77
C SER A 246 6.97 19.59 6.81
N VAL A 247 5.67 19.60 6.50
CA VAL A 247 5.08 18.72 5.48
C VAL A 247 5.51 19.19 4.08
N GLU A 248 6.03 18.28 3.26
CA GLU A 248 6.36 18.53 1.86
C GLU A 248 5.19 18.14 0.93
N THR A 249 4.60 16.97 1.19
CA THR A 249 3.44 16.48 0.44
C THR A 249 2.60 15.55 1.31
N VAL A 250 1.31 15.42 1.00
CA VAL A 250 0.38 14.48 1.63
C VAL A 250 -0.28 13.65 0.54
N ILE A 251 -0.13 12.33 0.64
CA ILE A 251 -0.67 11.36 -0.32
C ILE A 251 -1.85 10.64 0.32
N ASN A 252 -2.98 10.59 -0.39
CA ASN A 252 -4.14 9.80 0.02
C ASN A 252 -4.05 8.40 -0.58
N THR A 253 -3.96 7.37 0.26
CA THR A 253 -3.88 5.98 -0.24
C THR A 253 -5.26 5.41 -0.57
N ALA A 254 -6.34 6.09 -0.17
CA ALA A 254 -7.71 5.60 -0.16
C ALA A 254 -7.92 4.27 0.61
N TYR A 255 -6.90 3.80 1.32
CA TYR A 255 -6.97 2.56 2.10
C TYR A 255 -7.63 2.84 3.46
N PRO A 256 -8.68 2.11 3.85
CA PRO A 256 -9.36 2.37 5.11
C PRO A 256 -8.50 1.93 6.31
N SER A 257 -8.34 2.80 7.31
CA SER A 257 -7.49 2.50 8.48
C SER A 257 -7.98 1.26 9.26
N THR A 258 -9.28 0.97 9.21
CA THR A 258 -9.93 -0.18 9.88
C THR A 258 -9.53 -1.56 9.33
N LYS A 259 -8.89 -1.60 8.15
CA LYS A 259 -8.37 -2.84 7.54
C LYS A 259 -6.87 -3.08 7.81
N SER A 260 -6.22 -2.14 8.51
CA SER A 260 -4.78 -2.19 8.77
C SER A 260 -4.50 -2.53 10.23
N GLY A 261 -3.71 -3.58 10.49
CA GLY A 261 -3.17 -3.82 11.83
C GLY A 261 -2.01 -2.89 12.16
N ASN A 262 -1.09 -2.73 11.20
CA ASN A 262 0.09 -1.89 11.24
C ASN A 262 0.56 -1.56 9.81
N ALA A 263 1.64 -0.80 9.68
CA ALA A 263 2.24 -0.51 8.38
C ALA A 263 3.74 -0.24 8.50
N PHE A 264 4.47 -0.24 7.38
CA PHE A 264 5.85 0.25 7.27
C PHE A 264 6.14 0.69 5.83
N ILE A 265 7.20 1.47 5.61
CA ILE A 265 7.57 1.98 4.27
C ILE A 265 8.93 1.42 3.89
N VAL A 266 9.06 0.93 2.66
CA VAL A 266 10.32 0.49 2.06
C VAL A 266 10.37 0.99 0.64
N ASP A 267 11.43 1.70 0.28
CA ASP A 267 11.69 2.18 -1.07
C ASP A 267 10.48 2.86 -1.74
N GLY A 268 9.83 3.76 -1.01
CA GLY A 268 8.72 4.58 -1.50
C GLY A 268 7.38 3.85 -1.56
N ILE A 269 7.32 2.60 -1.09
CA ILE A 269 6.09 1.80 -1.05
C ILE A 269 5.69 1.62 0.42
N VAL A 270 4.47 2.00 0.77
CA VAL A 270 3.87 1.68 2.08
C VAL A 270 3.23 0.31 2.02
N TYR A 271 3.55 -0.54 3.00
CA TYR A 271 3.04 -1.91 3.15
C TYR A 271 2.14 -1.98 4.38
N PHE A 272 0.92 -2.46 4.21
CA PHE A 272 -0.08 -2.60 5.26
C PHE A 272 -0.23 -4.07 5.64
N THR A 273 -0.21 -4.33 6.95
CA THR A 273 -0.58 -5.63 7.49
C THR A 273 -2.08 -5.73 7.66
N GLU A 274 -2.62 -6.94 7.55
CA GLU A 274 -4.01 -7.20 7.94
C GLU A 274 -4.21 -6.97 9.45
N ASN A 275 -5.47 -6.92 9.91
CA ASN A 275 -5.82 -6.65 11.31
C ASN A 275 -5.18 -7.61 12.34
N THR A 276 -4.76 -8.82 11.94
CA THR A 276 -4.07 -9.75 12.84
C THR A 276 -2.56 -9.57 12.87
N ASP A 277 -2.01 -8.67 12.06
CA ASP A 277 -0.58 -8.45 11.86
C ASP A 277 0.22 -9.70 11.46
N THR A 278 -0.43 -10.71 10.87
CA THR A 278 0.25 -11.96 10.43
C THR A 278 0.73 -11.90 8.99
N ARG A 279 0.06 -11.11 8.14
CA ARG A 279 0.32 -11.01 6.70
C ARG A 279 0.31 -9.56 6.24
N ILE A 280 1.10 -9.27 5.23
CA ILE A 280 1.06 -8.05 4.43
C ILE A 280 0.20 -8.36 3.22
N THR A 281 -0.95 -7.69 3.13
CA THR A 281 -1.99 -7.96 2.14
C THR A 281 -2.23 -6.79 1.19
N HIS A 282 -1.69 -5.62 1.51
CA HIS A 282 -1.86 -4.43 0.69
C HIS A 282 -0.59 -3.60 0.70
N ALA A 283 -0.29 -2.96 -0.43
CA ALA A 283 0.72 -1.92 -0.49
C ALA A 283 0.28 -0.78 -1.41
N PHE A 284 0.95 0.35 -1.29
CA PHE A 284 0.67 1.52 -2.09
C PHE A 284 1.98 2.21 -2.46
N ASP A 285 2.21 2.41 -3.76
CA ASP A 285 3.36 3.14 -4.28
C ASP A 285 3.12 4.65 -4.10
N LEU A 286 3.90 5.27 -3.22
CA LEU A 286 3.73 6.67 -2.85
C LEU A 286 4.15 7.63 -3.96
N LYS A 287 4.99 7.18 -4.91
CA LYS A 287 5.46 8.01 -6.01
C LYS A 287 4.51 7.93 -7.21
N ARG A 288 4.01 6.74 -7.50
CA ARG A 288 3.09 6.48 -8.62
C ARG A 288 1.63 6.67 -8.23
N GLU A 289 1.34 6.74 -6.94
CA GLU A 289 0.00 6.84 -6.36
C GLU A 289 -0.93 5.70 -6.81
N ILE A 290 -0.40 4.49 -6.82
CA ILE A 290 -1.13 3.28 -7.21
C ILE A 290 -1.13 2.24 -6.09
N ALA A 291 -2.28 1.59 -5.92
CA ALA A 291 -2.41 0.42 -5.07
C ALA A 291 -1.73 -0.80 -5.70
N LEU A 292 -1.08 -1.61 -4.86
CA LEU A 292 -0.41 -2.85 -5.22
C LEU A 292 -1.00 -3.99 -4.38
N ASP A 293 -1.29 -5.12 -5.03
CA ASP A 293 -1.70 -6.34 -4.33
C ASP A 293 -0.45 -7.10 -3.88
N VAL A 294 -0.41 -7.48 -2.60
CA VAL A 294 0.75 -8.08 -1.96
C VAL A 294 0.30 -9.29 -1.16
N GLY A 295 1.09 -10.37 -1.19
CA GLY A 295 0.81 -11.58 -0.43
C GLY A 295 2.06 -12.09 0.28
N LEU A 296 2.45 -11.44 1.39
CA LEU A 296 3.62 -11.84 2.18
C LEU A 296 3.21 -12.25 3.59
N ASN A 297 3.73 -13.39 4.06
CA ASN A 297 3.63 -13.76 5.47
C ASN A 297 4.67 -12.96 6.28
N LEU A 298 4.22 -12.33 7.37
CA LEU A 298 5.06 -11.59 8.30
C LEU A 298 5.45 -12.46 9.51
N ARG A 299 4.46 -13.09 10.15
CA ARG A 299 4.63 -13.94 11.35
C ARG A 299 3.50 -14.95 11.49
N SER A 300 3.68 -15.94 12.35
CA SER A 300 2.70 -17.02 12.58
C SER A 300 1.74 -16.79 13.75
N ASN A 301 2.19 -16.13 14.82
CA ASN A 301 1.36 -15.85 15.99
C ASN A 301 0.48 -14.60 15.77
N LYS A 302 -0.62 -14.50 16.54
CA LYS A 302 -1.57 -13.37 16.50
C LYS A 302 -1.48 -12.48 17.75
N ASP A 303 -0.34 -12.53 18.43
CA ASP A 303 -0.09 -11.74 19.63
C ASP A 303 -0.10 -10.24 19.30
N ILE A 304 -0.16 -9.38 20.31
CA ILE A 304 -0.16 -7.92 20.11
C ILE A 304 1.12 -7.47 19.41
N MET A 305 0.98 -6.81 18.26
CA MET A 305 2.07 -6.14 17.54
C MET A 305 2.08 -4.65 17.92
N ALA A 306 2.96 -4.28 18.85
CA ALA A 306 3.08 -2.90 19.31
C ALA A 306 3.85 -2.04 18.29
N MET A 307 4.97 -2.55 17.75
CA MET A 307 5.83 -1.81 16.82
C MET A 307 6.19 -2.67 15.62
N LEU A 308 6.25 -2.07 14.44
CA LEU A 308 6.74 -2.67 13.19
C LEU A 308 7.46 -1.61 12.36
N SER A 309 8.78 -1.50 12.44
CA SER A 309 9.53 -0.36 11.87
C SER A 309 10.67 -0.82 10.99
N TYR A 310 10.76 -0.26 9.78
CA TYR A 310 11.83 -0.53 8.82
C TYR A 310 13.05 0.37 9.05
N TYR A 311 14.23 -0.20 8.84
CA TYR A 311 15.52 0.46 8.96
C TYR A 311 16.28 0.30 7.64
N PRO A 312 16.32 1.33 6.77
CA PRO A 312 16.81 1.21 5.38
C PRO A 312 18.27 0.80 5.30
N ASN A 313 19.12 1.43 6.11
CA ASN A 313 20.56 1.16 6.14
C ASN A 313 20.89 -0.30 6.44
N LYS A 314 20.11 -0.95 7.32
CA LYS A 314 20.31 -2.35 7.71
C LYS A 314 19.43 -3.33 6.93
N ARG A 315 18.43 -2.80 6.18
CA ARG A 315 17.32 -3.56 5.57
C ARG A 315 16.67 -4.52 6.57
N LEU A 316 16.37 -4.01 7.76
CA LEU A 316 15.77 -4.77 8.85
C LEU A 316 14.40 -4.19 9.23
N LEU A 317 13.47 -5.08 9.59
CA LEU A 317 12.26 -4.75 10.33
C LEU A 317 12.50 -5.04 11.80
N PHE A 318 12.25 -4.05 12.63
CA PHE A 318 12.17 -4.19 14.08
C PHE A 318 10.71 -4.39 14.45
N MET A 319 10.43 -5.42 15.23
CA MET A 319 9.09 -5.76 15.69
C MET A 319 9.07 -5.82 17.20
N TRP A 320 8.00 -5.31 17.80
CA TRP A 320 7.69 -5.54 19.21
C TRP A 320 6.40 -6.35 19.30
N GLU A 321 6.54 -7.63 19.61
CA GLU A 321 5.46 -8.60 19.71
C GLU A 321 5.29 -9.01 21.18
N ASN A 322 4.22 -8.58 21.85
CA ASN A 322 3.89 -9.01 23.22
C ASN A 322 5.10 -9.13 24.17
N SER A 323 5.72 -8.00 24.50
CA SER A 323 6.94 -7.92 25.33
C SER A 323 8.20 -8.52 24.73
N HIS A 324 8.25 -8.80 23.43
CA HIS A 324 9.42 -9.38 22.77
C HIS A 324 9.83 -8.56 21.55
N VAL A 325 11.10 -8.14 21.52
CA VAL A 325 11.68 -7.48 20.35
C VAL A 325 12.31 -8.51 19.43
N LYS A 326 11.90 -8.47 18.16
CA LYS A 326 12.37 -9.35 17.09
C LYS A 326 12.88 -8.55 15.90
N LEU A 327 13.80 -9.15 15.15
CA LEU A 327 14.39 -8.56 13.95
C LEU A 327 14.12 -9.44 12.74
N CYS A 328 13.65 -8.85 11.64
CA CYS A 328 13.50 -9.56 10.37
C CYS A 328 14.30 -8.89 9.27
N LYS A 329 15.09 -9.66 8.54
CA LYS A 329 15.81 -9.19 7.36
C LYS A 329 14.86 -9.08 6.18
N VAL A 330 14.84 -7.92 5.55
CA VAL A 330 14.08 -7.64 4.33
C VAL A 330 14.97 -7.92 3.13
N LYS A 331 14.55 -8.86 2.27
CA LYS A 331 15.20 -9.11 0.99
C LYS A 331 14.39 -8.42 -0.10
N LEU A 332 14.99 -7.44 -0.77
CA LEU A 332 14.39 -6.76 -1.92
C LEU A 332 14.61 -7.57 -3.22
N ARG A 333 13.73 -7.37 -4.19
CA ARG A 333 13.94 -7.82 -5.57
C ARG A 333 15.10 -7.02 -6.17
N ALA A 334 15.80 -7.63 -7.13
CA ALA A 334 16.81 -6.88 -7.89
C ALA A 334 16.08 -5.82 -8.73
N PRO A 335 16.68 -4.62 -8.90
CA PRO A 335 16.12 -3.59 -9.76
C PRO A 335 16.03 -4.03 -11.22
#